data_AF-A0A2W5PD63-F1
#
_entry.id   AF-A0A2W5PD63-F1
#
_cell.length_a   1.000
_cell.length_b   1.000
_cell.length_c   1.000
_cell.angle_alpha   90.00
_cell.angle_beta   90.00
_cell.angle_gamma   90.00
#
_symmetry.space_group_name_H-M   'P 1'
#
loop_
_entity.id
_entity.type
_entity.pdbx_description
1 polymer ?
#
loop_
_entity_poly.entity_id
_entity_poly.type
_entity_poly.pdbx_seq_one_letter_code
_entity_poly.pdbx_strand_id
1 'polypeptide(L)'
;MIRHLLAATALATLAVPATAQSISASDKQLGAQANPQLLAEFGGKYAGPQAAYVEQVGKRVAVQSGLSNAQGDFTVALLDSPVENAFAIPGGYIYVTRQLLALMNSEAELASVMGHEVGHVAARHSAARNQRATIGGVLAAVVGAAAGNGAIGQLAGTAARSGAQLYVLKYGRDQEYAADGLGVKYITAAGYDPFAAADMLAQLDAQSTLTAEIGGRGGQQVPSWASTHPNSAERVRRAAALAEATGRPLTDPPQDTAFLRRLDGLAYDEKGSGKRIRIVTVKAGDTIASLSRQMAYDRLQRERFMTLNALEEEAQLRPGRLVKIVTRG
;
A
#
# COMPACT_ATOMS: atom_id res chain seq x y z
N MET A 1 44.95 15.87 -33.92
CA MET A 1 43.55 15.55 -34.31
C MET A 1 42.70 15.55 -33.06
N ILE A 2 41.69 16.41 -33.07
CA ILE A 2 40.78 16.77 -31.98
C ILE A 2 39.73 15.67 -31.80
N ARG A 3 39.45 15.24 -30.57
CA ARG A 3 38.15 14.68 -30.19
C ARG A 3 37.83 15.06 -28.75
N HIS A 4 37.13 16.19 -28.60
CA HIS A 4 36.40 16.54 -27.39
C HIS A 4 35.20 15.59 -27.24
N LEU A 5 35.17 14.82 -26.16
CA LEU A 5 33.96 14.12 -25.71
C LEU A 5 33.10 15.14 -24.94
N LEU A 6 32.06 15.63 -25.59
CA LEU A 6 30.97 16.36 -24.96
C LEU A 6 30.15 15.37 -24.11
N ALA A 7 30.30 15.45 -22.79
CA ALA A 7 29.37 14.85 -21.85
C ALA A 7 28.05 15.62 -21.92
N ALA A 8 27.02 15.01 -22.52
CA ALA A 8 25.67 15.54 -22.47
C ALA A 8 25.06 15.23 -21.10
N THR A 9 25.24 16.14 -20.13
CA THR A 9 24.39 16.19 -18.93
C THR A 9 22.98 16.56 -19.36
N ALA A 10 22.12 15.56 -19.50
CA ALA A 10 20.69 15.78 -19.59
C ALA A 10 20.19 16.20 -18.19
N LEU A 11 20.17 17.51 -17.93
CA LEU A 11 19.36 18.06 -16.84
C LEU A 11 17.89 17.78 -17.19
N ALA A 12 17.32 16.76 -16.55
CA ALA A 12 15.87 16.63 -16.49
C ALA A 12 15.34 17.90 -15.81
N THR A 13 14.63 18.73 -16.57
CA THR A 13 13.86 19.84 -16.02
C THR A 13 12.81 19.25 -15.10
N LEU A 14 13.06 19.29 -13.80
CA LEU A 14 12.04 19.01 -12.78
C LEU A 14 10.94 20.05 -12.99
N ALA A 15 9.82 19.64 -13.59
CA ALA A 15 8.61 20.43 -13.58
C ALA A 15 8.31 20.74 -12.10
N VAL A 16 8.36 22.02 -11.74
CA VAL A 16 7.96 22.50 -10.41
C VAL A 16 6.53 21.99 -10.19
N PRO A 17 6.24 21.21 -9.13
CA PRO A 17 4.90 20.71 -8.94
C PRO A 17 3.97 21.91 -8.71
N ALA A 18 2.83 21.93 -9.40
CA ALA A 18 1.74 22.82 -9.06
C ALA A 18 1.46 22.68 -7.56
N THR A 19 1.36 23.80 -6.85
CA THR A 19 0.93 23.82 -5.45
C THR A 19 -0.38 23.05 -5.33
N ALA A 20 -0.43 22.07 -4.42
CA ALA A 20 -1.63 21.27 -4.21
C ALA A 20 -2.81 22.21 -3.91
N GLN A 21 -3.94 21.97 -4.58
CA GLN A 21 -5.17 22.73 -4.30
C GLN A 21 -5.81 22.15 -3.04
N SER A 22 -6.16 23.02 -2.09
CA SER A 22 -6.76 22.61 -0.83
C SER A 22 -8.07 21.85 -1.03
N ILE A 23 -8.38 20.94 -0.09
CA ILE A 23 -9.61 20.14 -0.11
C ILE A 23 -10.83 21.08 -0.15
N SER A 24 -11.64 21.00 -1.20
CA SER A 24 -12.83 21.83 -1.35
C SER A 24 -14.04 21.27 -0.57
N ALA A 25 -15.08 22.09 -0.39
CA ALA A 25 -16.35 21.63 0.20
C ALA A 25 -16.99 20.50 -0.64
N SER A 26 -16.85 20.56 -1.97
CA SER A 26 -17.32 19.50 -2.86
C SER A 26 -16.54 18.21 -2.67
N ASP A 27 -15.22 18.29 -2.46
CA ASP A 27 -14.39 17.10 -2.19
C ASP A 27 -14.80 16.43 -0.88
N LYS A 28 -15.04 17.23 0.18
CA LYS A 28 -15.53 16.74 1.48
C LYS A 28 -16.87 16.03 1.34
N GLN A 29 -17.80 16.60 0.57
CA GLN A 29 -19.12 16.00 0.32
C GLN A 29 -19.01 14.68 -0.44
N LEU A 30 -18.22 14.63 -1.52
CA LEU A 30 -18.03 13.41 -2.32
C LEU A 30 -17.40 12.29 -1.49
N GLY A 31 -16.34 12.58 -0.73
CA GLY A 31 -15.70 11.61 0.16
C GLY A 31 -16.65 11.09 1.23
N ALA A 32 -17.43 11.98 1.86
CA ALA A 32 -18.40 11.59 2.88
C ALA A 32 -19.51 10.69 2.34
N GLN A 33 -19.95 10.89 1.09
CA GLN A 33 -20.95 10.03 0.44
C GLN A 33 -20.40 8.65 0.07
N ALA A 34 -19.15 8.57 -0.38
CA ALA A 34 -18.53 7.31 -0.81
C ALA A 34 -18.03 6.45 0.37
N ASN A 35 -17.58 7.07 1.46
CA ASN A 35 -16.92 6.40 2.57
C ASN A 35 -17.72 5.21 3.17
N PRO A 36 -19.03 5.31 3.48
CA PRO A 36 -19.77 4.17 4.02
C PRO A 36 -19.78 2.93 3.11
N GLN A 37 -19.83 3.15 1.79
CA GLN A 37 -19.85 2.07 0.80
C GLN A 37 -18.49 1.42 0.66
N LEU A 38 -17.42 2.21 0.64
CA LEU A 38 -16.04 1.69 0.63
C LEU A 38 -15.73 0.92 1.91
N LEU A 39 -16.19 1.37 3.07
CA LEU A 39 -16.07 0.60 4.30
C LEU A 39 -16.80 -0.74 4.20
N ALA A 40 -18.03 -0.76 3.66
CA ALA A 40 -18.77 -2.01 3.49
C ALA A 40 -18.07 -2.99 2.53
N GLU A 41 -17.54 -2.49 1.41
CA GLU A 41 -16.86 -3.29 0.40
C GLU A 41 -15.58 -3.95 0.94
N PHE A 42 -14.79 -3.22 1.72
CA PHE A 42 -13.49 -3.70 2.22
C PHE A 42 -13.56 -4.31 3.63
N GLY A 43 -14.69 -4.90 4.00
CA GLY A 43 -14.83 -5.65 5.26
C GLY A 43 -14.97 -4.79 6.53
N GLY A 44 -15.11 -3.48 6.37
CA GLY A 44 -15.25 -2.50 7.45
C GLY A 44 -13.91 -2.00 7.97
N LYS A 45 -13.98 -1.15 9.01
CA LYS A 45 -12.79 -0.72 9.76
C LYS A 45 -12.25 -1.90 10.56
N TYR A 46 -10.94 -2.09 10.53
CA TYR A 46 -10.25 -3.03 11.39
C TYR A 46 -10.32 -2.57 12.85
N ALA A 47 -10.58 -3.50 13.76
CA ALA A 47 -10.62 -3.24 15.19
C ALA A 47 -9.29 -3.63 15.84
N GLY A 48 -8.70 -2.75 16.64
CA GLY A 48 -7.49 -3.05 17.42
C GLY A 48 -6.49 -1.89 17.51
N PRO A 49 -5.41 -2.06 18.28
CA PRO A 49 -4.39 -1.03 18.48
C PRO A 49 -3.67 -0.64 17.17
N GLN A 50 -3.63 -1.54 16.18
CA GLN A 50 -3.05 -1.26 14.86
C GLN A 50 -3.79 -0.16 14.12
N ALA A 51 -5.12 -0.04 14.27
CA ALA A 51 -5.91 0.95 13.55
C ALA A 51 -5.56 2.38 13.97
N ALA A 52 -5.44 2.64 15.27
CA ALA A 52 -5.06 3.95 15.80
C ALA A 52 -3.64 4.35 15.37
N TYR A 53 -2.72 3.37 15.32
CA TYR A 53 -1.36 3.60 14.88
C TYR A 53 -1.28 3.95 13.39
N VAL A 54 -1.98 3.20 12.53
CA VAL A 54 -2.13 3.50 11.10
C VAL A 54 -2.72 4.89 10.88
N GLU A 55 -3.76 5.24 11.65
CA GLU A 55 -4.37 6.56 11.57
C GLU A 55 -3.38 7.68 11.90
N GLN A 56 -2.58 7.50 12.95
CA GLN A 56 -1.55 8.47 13.36
C GLN A 56 -0.49 8.68 12.27
N VAL A 57 0.04 7.59 11.70
CA VAL A 57 1.07 7.64 10.64
C VAL A 57 0.50 8.29 9.38
N GLY A 58 -0.67 7.84 8.93
CA GLY A 58 -1.32 8.38 7.73
C GLY A 58 -1.60 9.88 7.84
N LYS A 59 -2.11 10.36 8.99
CA LYS A 59 -2.35 11.80 9.21
C LYS A 59 -1.06 12.61 9.23
N ARG A 60 0.01 12.08 9.84
CA ARG A 60 1.33 12.74 9.89
C ARG A 60 1.91 12.98 8.49
N VAL A 61 1.75 12.02 7.58
CA VAL A 61 2.20 12.14 6.20
C VAL A 61 1.25 13.02 5.38
N ALA A 62 -0.07 12.80 5.52
CA ALA A 62 -1.06 13.48 4.69
C ALA A 62 -1.03 15.01 4.84
N VAL A 63 -0.78 15.53 6.05
CA VAL A 63 -0.69 16.98 6.29
C VAL A 63 0.51 17.64 5.58
N GLN A 64 1.52 16.86 5.16
CA GLN A 64 2.66 17.36 4.38
C GLN A 64 2.31 17.64 2.91
N SER A 65 1.13 17.20 2.45
CA SER A 65 0.71 17.30 1.05
C SER A 65 0.32 18.70 0.58
N GLY A 66 0.02 19.60 1.52
CA GLY A 66 -0.57 20.91 1.21
C GLY A 66 -2.07 20.86 0.89
N LEU A 67 -2.72 19.69 0.94
CA LEU A 67 -4.18 19.56 0.77
C LEU A 67 -4.96 20.17 1.94
N SER A 68 -4.40 20.11 3.15
CA SER A 68 -4.84 20.84 4.35
C SER A 68 -3.64 21.01 5.30
N ASN A 69 -3.70 22.03 6.16
CA ASN A 69 -2.74 22.24 7.24
C ASN A 69 -3.18 21.60 8.58
N ALA A 70 -4.36 20.99 8.63
CA ALA A 70 -4.91 20.37 9.82
C ALA A 70 -4.98 18.85 9.65
N GLN A 71 -4.33 18.10 10.54
CA GLN A 71 -4.43 16.63 10.56
C GLN A 71 -5.89 16.14 10.72
N GLY A 72 -6.74 16.93 11.37
CA GLY A 72 -8.16 16.63 11.58
C GLY A 72 -9.00 16.63 10.30
N ASP A 73 -8.52 17.22 9.20
CA ASP A 73 -9.21 17.17 7.91
C ASP A 73 -8.98 15.84 7.16
N PHE A 74 -8.08 14.99 7.65
CA PHE A 74 -7.81 13.68 7.05
C PHE A 74 -8.49 12.58 7.84
N THR A 75 -9.21 11.71 7.15
CA THR A 75 -9.79 10.48 7.71
C THR A 75 -8.98 9.30 7.21
N VAL A 76 -8.21 8.67 8.10
CA VAL A 76 -7.40 7.49 7.77
C VAL A 76 -8.04 6.26 8.39
N ALA A 77 -8.16 5.17 7.63
CA ALA A 77 -8.70 3.92 8.15
C ALA A 77 -7.87 2.70 7.71
N LEU A 78 -7.56 1.84 8.69
CA LEU A 78 -7.16 0.47 8.44
C LEU A 78 -8.42 -0.37 8.15
N LEU A 79 -8.43 -1.06 7.03
CA LEU A 79 -9.57 -1.87 6.56
C LEU A 79 -9.38 -3.36 6.90
N ASP A 80 -10.45 -4.02 7.36
CA ASP A 80 -10.47 -5.46 7.67
C ASP A 80 -10.62 -6.31 6.39
N SER A 81 -9.69 -6.11 5.45
CA SER A 81 -9.70 -6.79 4.16
C SER A 81 -8.46 -7.69 4.00
N PRO A 82 -8.65 -8.94 3.52
CA PRO A 82 -7.56 -9.84 3.15
C PRO A 82 -6.89 -9.46 1.82
N VAL A 83 -7.40 -8.44 1.13
CA VAL A 83 -6.90 -7.98 -0.16
C VAL A 83 -5.75 -7.00 0.06
N GLU A 84 -4.60 -7.17 -0.60
CA GLU A 84 -3.46 -6.25 -0.51
C GLU A 84 -3.75 -4.96 -1.28
N ASN A 85 -4.14 -3.89 -0.57
CA ASN A 85 -4.52 -2.64 -1.22
C ASN A 85 -4.35 -1.41 -0.30
N ALA A 86 -4.19 -0.26 -0.93
CA ALA A 86 -4.32 1.07 -0.34
C ALA A 86 -4.92 2.00 -1.39
N PHE A 87 -5.63 3.04 -0.95
CA PHE A 87 -6.18 4.04 -1.84
C PHE A 87 -6.54 5.31 -1.08
N ALA A 88 -6.60 6.44 -1.78
CA ALA A 88 -7.18 7.68 -1.27
C ALA A 88 -8.25 8.23 -2.21
N ILE A 89 -9.22 8.93 -1.63
CA ILE A 89 -10.32 9.59 -2.36
C ILE A 89 -10.40 11.06 -1.94
N PRO A 90 -11.12 11.93 -2.70
CA PRO A 90 -11.33 13.32 -2.32
C PRO A 90 -11.94 13.46 -0.92
N GLY A 91 -11.70 14.61 -0.30
CA GLY A 91 -12.24 14.91 1.04
C GLY A 91 -11.33 14.47 2.18
N GLY A 92 -10.10 14.05 1.89
CA GLY A 92 -9.10 13.70 2.91
C GLY A 92 -9.18 12.25 3.39
N TYR A 93 -9.85 11.36 2.66
CA TYR A 93 -10.00 9.96 3.05
C TYR A 93 -8.88 9.09 2.47
N ILE A 94 -8.20 8.33 3.34
CA ILE A 94 -7.05 7.50 3.01
C ILE A 94 -7.22 6.13 3.67
N TYR A 95 -6.95 5.07 2.93
CA TYR A 95 -7.21 3.71 3.34
C TYR A 95 -6.02 2.80 3.07
N VAL A 96 -5.81 1.85 3.97
CA VAL A 96 -4.90 0.72 3.79
C VAL A 96 -5.55 -0.54 4.33
N THR A 97 -5.32 -1.68 3.71
CA THR A 97 -5.85 -2.96 4.20
C THR A 97 -4.89 -3.62 5.17
N ARG A 98 -5.43 -4.44 6.09
CA ARG A 98 -4.60 -5.25 7.00
C ARG A 98 -3.63 -6.19 6.27
N GLN A 99 -4.02 -6.70 5.09
CA GLN A 99 -3.15 -7.58 4.34
C GLN A 99 -1.92 -6.85 3.78
N LEU A 100 -2.09 -5.63 3.26
CA LEU A 100 -0.96 -4.81 2.82
C LEU A 100 -0.09 -4.36 4.00
N LEU A 101 -0.71 -3.97 5.12
CA LEU A 101 0.02 -3.60 6.34
C LEU A 101 0.93 -4.74 6.83
N ALA A 102 0.49 -5.99 6.72
CA ALA A 102 1.28 -7.14 7.16
C ALA A 102 2.57 -7.35 6.36
N LEU A 103 2.62 -6.90 5.10
CA LEU A 103 3.81 -7.01 4.24
C LEU A 103 4.92 -6.02 4.65
N MET A 104 4.57 -4.88 5.23
CA MET A 104 5.51 -3.82 5.60
C MET A 104 6.45 -4.26 6.74
N ASN A 105 7.69 -3.77 6.74
CA ASN A 105 8.71 -4.07 7.75
C ASN A 105 9.17 -2.83 8.56
N SER A 106 8.64 -1.65 8.24
CA SER A 106 8.92 -0.39 8.96
C SER A 106 7.73 0.58 8.96
N GLU A 107 7.71 1.53 9.92
CA GLU A 107 6.74 2.64 9.91
C GLU A 107 6.92 3.51 8.65
N ALA A 108 8.15 3.60 8.14
CA ALA A 108 8.49 4.38 6.95
C ALA A 108 7.90 3.77 5.66
N GLU A 109 7.81 2.45 5.54
CA GLU A 109 7.12 1.78 4.43
C GLU A 109 5.60 2.02 4.48
N LEU A 110 5.00 2.01 5.69
CA LEU A 110 3.61 2.43 5.85
C LEU A 110 3.42 3.90 5.44
N ALA A 111 4.32 4.77 5.88
CA ALA A 111 4.31 6.17 5.51
C ALA A 111 4.46 6.38 4.00
N SER A 112 5.28 5.57 3.31
CA SER A 112 5.52 5.68 1.86
C SER A 112 4.28 5.33 1.06
N VAL A 113 3.56 4.25 1.42
CA VAL A 113 2.26 3.92 0.82
C VAL A 113 1.25 5.04 1.05
N MET A 114 1.13 5.55 2.28
CA MET A 114 0.21 6.65 2.59
C MET A 114 0.55 7.92 1.81
N GLY A 115 1.84 8.25 1.69
CA GLY A 115 2.34 9.39 0.94
C GLY A 115 2.06 9.27 -0.56
N HIS A 116 2.22 8.08 -1.12
CA HIS A 116 1.89 7.76 -2.52
C HIS A 116 0.40 7.98 -2.82
N GLU A 117 -0.49 7.44 -1.98
CA GLU A 117 -1.94 7.61 -2.16
C GLU A 117 -2.37 9.08 -2.05
N VAL A 118 -1.81 9.80 -1.09
CA VAL A 118 -2.04 11.25 -0.96
C VAL A 118 -1.46 12.01 -2.17
N GLY A 119 -0.35 11.53 -2.73
CA GLY A 119 0.24 12.02 -3.99
C GLY A 119 -0.74 11.97 -5.15
N HIS A 120 -1.48 10.86 -5.32
CA HIS A 120 -2.53 10.75 -6.34
C HIS A 120 -3.63 11.80 -6.20
N VAL A 121 -4.08 12.06 -4.96
CA VAL A 121 -5.11 13.06 -4.68
C VAL A 121 -4.58 14.48 -4.94
N ALA A 122 -3.39 14.79 -4.43
CA ALA A 122 -2.74 16.09 -4.61
C ALA A 122 -2.50 16.43 -6.08
N ALA A 123 -2.10 15.43 -6.89
CA ALA A 123 -1.90 15.57 -8.32
C ALA A 123 -3.19 15.40 -9.14
N ARG A 124 -4.36 15.24 -8.48
CA ARG A 124 -5.67 15.12 -9.13
C ARG A 124 -5.78 13.96 -10.13
N HIS A 125 -5.01 12.89 -9.92
CA HIS A 125 -4.98 11.74 -10.82
C HIS A 125 -6.36 11.04 -10.93
N SER A 126 -7.14 11.06 -9.85
CA SER A 126 -8.51 10.53 -9.81
C SER A 126 -9.56 11.50 -10.36
N ALA A 127 -9.31 12.82 -10.34
CA ALA A 127 -10.23 13.84 -10.85
C ALA A 127 -10.10 14.10 -12.36
N ALA A 128 -8.93 13.83 -12.94
CA ALA A 128 -8.69 13.87 -14.40
C ALA A 128 -9.52 12.83 -15.18
N ARG A 129 -10.20 11.91 -14.49
CA ARG A 129 -11.02 10.83 -15.06
C ARG A 129 -12.37 10.78 -14.33
N ASN A 130 -13.33 11.59 -14.78
CA ASN A 130 -14.76 11.58 -14.44
C ASN A 130 -15.15 10.79 -13.16
N GLN A 131 -14.76 11.30 -11.98
CA GLN A 131 -15.08 10.73 -10.66
C GLN A 131 -16.59 10.52 -10.44
N ARG A 132 -17.43 11.30 -11.14
CA ARG A 132 -18.89 11.15 -11.16
C ARG A 132 -19.36 9.80 -11.72
N ALA A 133 -18.63 9.19 -12.65
CA ALA A 133 -19.00 7.92 -13.26
C ALA A 133 -18.68 6.73 -12.33
N THR A 134 -17.51 6.71 -11.70
CA THR A 134 -17.09 5.62 -10.79
C THR A 134 -17.85 5.66 -9.47
N ILE A 135 -17.91 6.82 -8.81
CA ILE A 135 -18.67 6.99 -7.55
C ILE A 135 -20.18 6.84 -7.81
N GLY A 136 -20.68 7.35 -8.96
CA GLY A 136 -22.05 7.15 -9.40
C GLY A 136 -22.41 5.69 -9.64
N GLY A 137 -21.49 4.87 -10.18
CA GLY A 137 -21.68 3.43 -10.37
C GLY A 137 -21.81 2.65 -9.06
N VAL A 138 -21.01 2.99 -8.04
CA VAL A 138 -21.10 2.37 -6.69
C VAL A 138 -22.39 2.79 -5.98
N LEU A 139 -22.72 4.08 -6.02
CA LEU A 139 -23.97 4.61 -5.46
C LEU A 139 -25.20 3.99 -6.13
N ALA A 140 -25.18 3.84 -7.45
CA ALA A 140 -26.28 3.22 -8.20
C ALA A 140 -26.44 1.72 -7.91
N ALA A 141 -25.34 0.98 -7.70
CA ALA A 141 -25.40 -0.44 -7.35
C ALA A 141 -26.04 -0.66 -5.96
N VAL A 142 -25.74 0.20 -4.99
CA VAL A 142 -26.30 0.12 -3.63
C VAL A 142 -27.78 0.54 -3.60
N VAL A 143 -28.15 1.61 -4.30
CA VAL A 143 -29.57 2.04 -4.41
C VAL A 143 -30.40 1.01 -5.18
N GLY A 144 -29.83 0.39 -6.21
CA GLY A 144 -30.48 -0.69 -6.96
C GLY A 144 -30.79 -1.92 -6.11
N ALA A 145 -29.90 -2.29 -5.18
CA ALA A 145 -30.11 -3.40 -4.25
C ALA A 145 -31.29 -3.17 -3.27
N ALA A 146 -31.58 -1.92 -2.93
CA ALA A 146 -32.73 -1.57 -2.09
C ALA A 146 -34.07 -1.57 -2.85
N ALA A 147 -34.05 -1.58 -4.19
CA ALA A 147 -35.24 -1.42 -5.04
C ALA A 147 -35.90 -2.73 -5.53
N GLY A 148 -35.35 -3.91 -5.20
CA GLY A 148 -36.09 -5.19 -5.24
C GLY A 148 -36.48 -5.79 -6.61
N ASN A 149 -35.99 -5.31 -7.75
CA ASN A 149 -36.43 -5.81 -9.07
C ASN A 149 -35.62 -7.04 -9.58
N GLY A 150 -36.34 -8.04 -10.11
CA GLY A 150 -35.83 -9.39 -10.48
C GLY A 150 -34.74 -9.49 -11.57
N ALA A 151 -34.37 -8.39 -12.23
CA ALA A 151 -33.15 -8.33 -13.07
C ALA A 151 -31.85 -8.43 -12.23
N ILE A 152 -31.96 -8.23 -10.91
CA ILE A 152 -30.86 -8.25 -9.93
C ILE A 152 -30.33 -9.66 -9.66
N GLY A 153 -31.10 -10.74 -9.87
CA GLY A 153 -30.61 -12.10 -9.59
C GLY A 153 -29.37 -12.49 -10.40
N GLN A 154 -29.26 -11.99 -11.63
CA GLN A 154 -28.10 -12.23 -12.50
C GLN A 154 -26.92 -11.29 -12.21
N LEU A 155 -27.18 -10.04 -11.83
CA LEU A 155 -26.18 -9.03 -11.47
C LEU A 155 -25.60 -9.24 -10.06
N ALA A 156 -26.43 -9.58 -9.08
CA ALA A 156 -25.98 -9.98 -7.74
C ALA A 156 -25.24 -11.32 -7.77
N GLY A 157 -25.66 -12.26 -8.64
CA GLY A 157 -24.96 -13.52 -8.87
C GLY A 157 -23.59 -13.36 -9.53
N THR A 158 -23.36 -12.27 -10.29
CA THR A 158 -22.03 -11.92 -10.84
C THR A 158 -21.23 -11.05 -9.87
N ALA A 159 -21.83 -10.09 -9.16
CA ALA A 159 -21.15 -9.28 -8.15
C ALA A 159 -20.74 -10.07 -6.89
N ALA A 160 -21.49 -11.11 -6.52
CA ALA A 160 -21.12 -11.99 -5.41
C ALA A 160 -20.06 -13.05 -5.79
N ARG A 161 -19.92 -13.38 -7.08
CA ARG A 161 -18.88 -14.31 -7.59
C ARG A 161 -17.62 -13.58 -8.07
N SER A 162 -17.77 -12.33 -8.46
CA SER A 162 -16.71 -11.40 -8.81
C SER A 162 -16.73 -10.33 -7.73
N GLY A 163 -16.17 -10.63 -6.54
CA GLY A 163 -16.15 -9.70 -5.39
C GLY A 163 -15.82 -8.31 -5.91
N ALA A 164 -16.73 -7.35 -5.68
CA ALA A 164 -16.92 -6.21 -6.56
C ALA A 164 -15.57 -5.58 -6.86
N GLN A 165 -15.04 -5.93 -8.05
CA GLN A 165 -13.96 -5.21 -8.65
C GLN A 165 -14.59 -3.89 -8.99
N LEU A 166 -14.63 -2.99 -8.00
CA LEU A 166 -14.51 -1.58 -8.24
C LEU A 166 -13.51 -1.49 -9.38
N TYR A 167 -13.98 -1.06 -10.54
CA TYR A 167 -13.13 -0.63 -11.64
C TYR A 167 -12.35 0.57 -11.10
N VAL A 168 -11.40 0.30 -10.20
CA VAL A 168 -10.41 1.26 -9.74
C VAL A 168 -9.49 1.36 -10.93
N LEU A 169 -9.64 2.47 -11.63
CA LEU A 169 -8.97 2.72 -12.88
C LEU A 169 -7.46 2.60 -12.65
N LYS A 170 -6.81 1.77 -13.47
CA LYS A 170 -5.36 1.65 -13.53
C LYS A 170 -4.72 3.02 -13.78
N TYR A 171 -3.81 3.43 -12.92
CA TYR A 171 -3.05 4.65 -13.12
C TYR A 171 -2.02 4.47 -14.25
N GLY A 172 -1.85 5.54 -15.03
CA GLY A 172 -0.82 5.60 -16.06
C GLY A 172 0.57 5.71 -15.45
N ARG A 173 1.59 5.31 -16.20
CA ARG A 173 2.99 5.35 -15.75
C ARG A 173 3.43 6.73 -15.25
N ASP A 174 3.06 7.80 -15.96
CA ASP A 174 3.41 9.16 -15.57
C ASP A 174 2.69 9.59 -14.28
N GLN A 175 1.48 9.07 -14.04
CA GLN A 175 0.74 9.31 -12.80
C GLN A 175 1.41 8.61 -11.61
N GLU A 176 1.88 7.38 -11.80
CA GLU A 176 2.66 6.68 -10.78
C GLU A 176 3.97 7.42 -10.49
N TYR A 177 4.71 7.88 -11.51
CA TYR A 177 5.95 8.64 -11.30
C TYR A 177 5.74 9.96 -10.57
N ALA A 178 4.64 10.66 -10.84
CA ALA A 178 4.29 11.88 -10.14
C ALA A 178 3.88 11.59 -8.68
N ALA A 179 3.12 10.51 -8.44
CA ALA A 179 2.76 10.08 -7.10
C ALA A 179 3.97 9.61 -6.28
N ASP A 180 4.90 8.85 -6.88
CA ASP A 180 6.17 8.43 -6.28
C ASP A 180 6.99 9.66 -5.83
N GLY A 181 7.12 10.66 -6.71
CA GLY A 181 7.85 11.90 -6.42
C GLY A 181 7.24 12.71 -5.28
N LEU A 182 5.91 12.84 -5.26
CA LEU A 182 5.19 13.49 -4.17
C LEU A 182 5.28 12.68 -2.87
N GLY A 183 5.17 11.36 -2.95
CA GLY A 183 5.27 10.45 -1.81
C GLY A 183 6.61 10.57 -1.10
N VAL A 184 7.73 10.47 -1.84
CA VAL A 184 9.09 10.66 -1.29
C VAL A 184 9.22 12.03 -0.62
N LYS A 185 8.70 13.09 -1.25
CA LYS A 185 8.69 14.44 -0.66
C LYS A 185 7.91 14.48 0.67
N TYR A 186 6.71 13.89 0.72
CA TYR A 186 5.85 13.94 1.91
C TYR A 186 6.43 13.15 3.08
N ILE A 187 6.95 11.94 2.84
CA ILE A 187 7.55 11.14 3.91
C ILE A 187 8.83 11.79 4.44
N THR A 188 9.65 12.39 3.56
CA THR A 188 10.84 13.15 3.96
C THR A 188 10.47 14.33 4.86
N ALA A 189 9.45 15.11 4.46
CA ALA A 189 8.95 16.24 5.23
C ALA A 189 8.34 15.80 6.59
N ALA A 190 7.72 14.62 6.64
CA ALA A 190 7.22 14.01 7.86
C ALA A 190 8.32 13.39 8.75
N GLY A 191 9.58 13.43 8.31
CA GLY A 191 10.74 12.97 9.06
C GLY A 191 11.14 11.51 8.81
N TYR A 192 10.41 10.77 7.97
CA TYR A 192 10.70 9.37 7.66
C TYR A 192 11.88 9.19 6.71
N ASP A 193 12.41 7.96 6.66
CA ASP A 193 13.43 7.55 5.70
C ASP A 193 12.87 7.63 4.27
N PRO A 194 13.47 8.44 3.37
CA PRO A 194 13.02 8.53 1.99
C PRO A 194 13.23 7.24 1.18
N PHE A 195 14.16 6.37 1.57
CA PHE A 195 14.43 5.10 0.87
C PHE A 195 13.29 4.09 1.04
N ALA A 196 12.44 4.24 2.06
CA ALA A 196 11.32 3.35 2.33
C ALA A 196 10.27 3.29 1.20
N ALA A 197 10.25 4.26 0.28
CA ALA A 197 9.45 4.17 -0.94
C ALA A 197 10.02 3.11 -1.90
N ALA A 198 11.33 3.08 -2.09
CA ALA A 198 12.00 2.08 -2.93
C ALA A 198 11.91 0.68 -2.30
N ASP A 199 12.11 0.58 -0.99
CA ASP A 199 12.01 -0.69 -0.25
C ASP A 199 10.61 -1.29 -0.34
N MET A 200 9.58 -0.47 -0.15
CA MET A 200 8.19 -0.93 -0.27
C MET A 200 7.87 -1.39 -1.71
N LEU A 201 8.36 -0.69 -2.74
CA LEU A 201 8.17 -1.12 -4.12
C LEU A 201 8.90 -2.44 -4.41
N ALA A 202 10.10 -2.65 -3.88
CA ALA A 202 10.81 -3.92 -4.00
C ALA A 202 10.05 -5.06 -3.28
N GLN A 203 9.50 -4.77 -2.10
CA GLN A 203 8.68 -5.71 -1.33
C GLN A 203 7.39 -6.14 -2.06
N LEU A 204 6.74 -5.20 -2.76
CA LEU A 204 5.59 -5.48 -3.61
C LEU A 204 5.96 -6.35 -4.83
N ASP A 205 7.14 -6.16 -5.41
CA ASP A 205 7.64 -7.00 -6.51
C ASP A 205 7.89 -8.45 -6.05
N ALA A 206 8.51 -8.62 -4.89
CA ALA A 206 8.69 -9.93 -4.26
C ALA A 206 7.33 -10.62 -3.97
N GLN A 207 6.34 -9.87 -3.48
CA GLN A 207 4.99 -10.39 -3.25
C GLN A 207 4.26 -10.76 -4.56
N SER A 208 4.46 -10.01 -5.63
CA SER A 208 3.91 -10.35 -6.96
C SER A 208 4.47 -11.67 -7.47
N THR A 209 5.78 -11.85 -7.33
CA THR A 209 6.49 -13.07 -7.73
C THR A 209 5.97 -14.28 -6.96
N LEU A 210 5.85 -14.15 -5.63
CA LEU A 210 5.28 -15.19 -4.78
C LEU A 210 3.82 -15.50 -5.14
N THR A 211 3.00 -14.48 -5.43
CA THR A 211 1.59 -14.69 -5.82
C THR A 211 1.48 -15.44 -7.15
N ALA A 212 2.32 -15.12 -8.13
CA ALA A 212 2.37 -15.85 -9.40
C ALA A 212 2.80 -17.31 -9.19
N GLU A 213 3.78 -17.57 -8.32
CA GLU A 213 4.21 -18.92 -7.97
C GLU A 213 3.10 -19.70 -7.23
N ILE A 214 2.38 -19.04 -6.33
CA ILE A 214 1.21 -19.58 -5.65
C ILE A 214 0.13 -19.98 -6.67
N GLY A 215 -0.08 -19.18 -7.72
CA GLY A 215 -1.07 -19.44 -8.79
C GLY A 215 -0.69 -20.56 -9.76
N GLY A 216 0.58 -20.95 -9.84
CA GLY A 216 1.10 -21.95 -10.78
C GLY A 216 1.18 -21.46 -12.24
N ARG A 217 1.67 -22.30 -13.16
CA ARG A 217 1.96 -21.98 -14.59
C ARG A 217 0.74 -21.60 -15.47
N GLY A 218 -0.44 -21.40 -14.88
CA GLY A 218 -1.66 -20.93 -15.58
C GLY A 218 -2.47 -19.88 -14.81
N GLY A 219 -2.05 -19.49 -13.60
CA GLY A 219 -2.73 -18.50 -12.78
C GLY A 219 -2.08 -17.13 -12.87
N GLN A 220 -2.52 -16.29 -13.81
CA GLN A 220 -2.22 -14.86 -13.78
C GLN A 220 -3.01 -14.18 -12.65
N GLN A 221 -2.73 -14.53 -11.39
CA GLN A 221 -3.23 -13.76 -10.26
C GLN A 221 -2.35 -12.52 -10.11
N VAL A 222 -2.77 -11.44 -10.75
CA VAL A 222 -2.18 -10.11 -10.52
C VAL A 222 -2.67 -9.65 -9.14
N PRO A 223 -1.77 -9.33 -8.19
CA PRO A 223 -2.18 -8.76 -6.91
C PRO A 223 -3.08 -7.55 -7.10
N SER A 224 -4.04 -7.33 -6.20
CA SER A 224 -5.06 -6.30 -6.42
C SER A 224 -4.45 -4.89 -6.54
N TRP A 225 -3.43 -4.57 -5.74
CA TRP A 225 -2.70 -3.31 -5.84
C TRP A 225 -2.03 -3.14 -7.20
N ALA A 226 -1.53 -4.21 -7.84
CA ALA A 226 -0.83 -4.13 -9.13
C ALA A 226 -1.79 -3.87 -10.30
N SER A 227 -3.08 -4.13 -10.10
CA SER A 227 -4.12 -3.83 -11.07
C SER A 227 -4.44 -2.33 -11.13
N THR A 228 -4.21 -1.61 -10.01
CA THR A 228 -4.46 -0.16 -9.89
C THR A 228 -3.18 0.66 -9.98
N HIS A 229 -2.10 0.19 -9.35
CA HIS A 229 -0.77 0.78 -9.28
C HIS A 229 0.28 -0.17 -9.85
N PRO A 230 0.52 -0.16 -11.17
CA PRO A 230 1.52 -1.02 -11.77
C PRO A 230 2.91 -0.73 -11.22
N ASN A 231 3.55 -1.74 -10.63
CA ASN A 231 4.93 -1.64 -10.19
C ASN A 231 5.90 -2.00 -11.34
N SER A 232 7.10 -1.43 -11.31
CA SER A 232 8.16 -1.75 -12.27
C SER A 232 9.53 -1.48 -11.65
N ALA A 233 10.56 -2.17 -12.14
CA ALA A 233 11.94 -1.89 -11.75
C ALA A 233 12.35 -0.42 -11.95
N GLU A 234 11.72 0.29 -12.91
CA GLU A 234 11.96 1.71 -13.12
C GLU A 234 11.40 2.58 -11.99
N ARG A 235 10.26 2.22 -11.39
CA ARG A 235 9.72 2.94 -10.22
C ARG A 235 10.65 2.80 -9.01
N VAL A 236 11.15 1.59 -8.75
CA VAL A 236 12.14 1.33 -7.68
C VAL A 236 13.39 2.21 -7.87
N ARG A 237 13.98 2.21 -9.08
CA ARG A 237 15.15 3.05 -9.39
C ARG A 237 14.88 4.54 -9.21
N ARG A 238 13.73 5.02 -9.67
CA ARG A 238 13.35 6.44 -9.55
C ARG A 238 13.11 6.84 -8.10
N ALA A 239 12.43 6.01 -7.31
CA ALA A 239 12.22 6.26 -5.89
C ALA A 239 13.55 6.33 -5.12
N ALA A 240 14.50 5.42 -5.42
CA ALA A 240 15.84 5.46 -4.85
C ALA A 240 16.61 6.74 -5.25
N ALA A 241 16.58 7.12 -6.52
CA ALA A 241 17.24 8.35 -6.99
C ALA A 241 16.63 9.63 -6.37
N LEU A 242 15.30 9.65 -6.18
CA LEU A 242 14.61 10.72 -5.46
C LEU A 242 15.02 10.77 -3.98
N ALA A 243 15.19 9.62 -3.35
CA ALA A 243 15.66 9.52 -1.97
C ALA A 243 17.10 10.03 -1.82
N GLU A 244 18.02 9.63 -2.69
CA GLU A 244 19.39 10.13 -2.75
C GLU A 244 19.44 11.66 -2.91
N ALA A 245 18.58 12.21 -3.77
CA ALA A 245 18.50 13.65 -4.01
C ALA A 245 18.04 14.46 -2.79
N THR A 246 17.48 13.83 -1.75
CA THR A 246 17.16 14.52 -0.49
C THR A 246 18.41 14.86 0.34
N GLY A 247 19.56 14.26 0.03
CA GLY A 247 20.80 14.40 0.81
C GLY A 247 20.77 13.68 2.16
N ARG A 248 19.68 12.96 2.50
CA ARG A 248 19.67 12.06 3.65
C ARG A 248 20.55 10.84 3.32
N PRO A 249 21.48 10.45 4.21
CA PRO A 249 22.31 9.30 3.96
C PRO A 249 21.43 8.05 3.88
N LEU A 250 21.76 7.13 2.97
CA LEU A 250 21.28 5.76 3.07
C LEU A 250 21.84 5.20 4.38
N THR A 251 20.98 5.11 5.38
CA THR A 251 21.30 4.35 6.59
C THR A 251 20.95 2.89 6.32
N ASP A 252 21.69 1.95 6.91
CA ASP A 252 21.17 0.62 7.20
C ASP A 252 20.52 0.72 8.59
N PRO A 253 19.29 1.27 8.70
CA PRO A 253 18.71 1.51 10.00
C PRO A 253 18.57 0.18 10.73
N PRO A 254 18.80 0.16 12.06
CA PRO A 254 18.39 -0.98 12.86
C PRO A 254 16.92 -1.29 12.54
N GLN A 255 16.58 -2.57 12.46
CA GLN A 255 15.22 -3.03 12.23
C GLN A 255 14.23 -2.23 13.09
N ASP A 256 13.12 -1.80 12.49
CA ASP A 256 12.04 -1.08 13.19
C ASP A 256 11.24 -2.05 14.10
N THR A 257 11.87 -2.41 15.23
CA THR A 257 11.28 -3.34 16.18
C THR A 257 10.04 -2.78 16.87
N ALA A 258 9.87 -1.45 16.89
CA ALA A 258 8.67 -0.82 17.43
C ALA A 258 7.49 -1.08 16.49
N PHE A 259 7.65 -0.80 15.19
CA PHE A 259 6.65 -1.10 14.17
C PHE A 259 6.31 -2.59 14.14
N LEU A 260 7.30 -3.47 14.07
CA LEU A 260 7.06 -4.92 13.99
C LEU A 260 6.23 -5.41 15.17
N ARG A 261 6.55 -5.01 16.41
CA ARG A 261 5.76 -5.39 17.60
C ARG A 261 4.31 -4.89 17.54
N ARG A 262 4.01 -3.78 16.85
CA ARG A 262 2.62 -3.33 16.65
C ARG A 262 1.83 -4.28 15.77
N LEU A 263 2.48 -4.98 14.85
CA LEU A 263 1.81 -5.93 13.95
C LEU A 263 1.47 -7.27 14.61
N ASP A 264 1.96 -7.53 15.83
CA ASP A 264 1.65 -8.77 16.54
C ASP A 264 0.14 -8.92 16.77
N GLY A 265 -0.39 -10.07 16.38
CA GLY A 265 -1.82 -10.36 16.39
C GLY A 265 -2.62 -9.73 15.24
N LEU A 266 -2.00 -9.08 14.26
CA LEU A 266 -2.73 -8.61 13.08
C LEU A 266 -3.38 -9.80 12.37
N ALA A 267 -4.70 -9.75 12.12
CA ALA A 267 -5.37 -10.79 11.36
C ALA A 267 -4.80 -10.86 9.94
N TYR A 268 -4.55 -12.06 9.44
CA TYR A 268 -3.90 -12.29 8.16
C TYR A 268 -4.75 -13.24 7.30
N ASP A 269 -4.73 -13.08 5.98
CA ASP A 269 -5.50 -13.92 5.05
C ASP A 269 -7.03 -13.75 5.26
N GLU A 270 -7.85 -14.58 4.64
CA GLU A 270 -9.31 -14.49 4.69
C GLU A 270 -9.88 -14.35 6.11
N LYS A 271 -10.95 -13.54 6.24
CA LYS A 271 -11.65 -13.34 7.53
C LYS A 271 -12.20 -14.68 8.02
N GLY A 272 -11.94 -15.00 9.29
CA GLY A 272 -12.34 -16.28 9.88
C GLY A 272 -11.35 -17.43 9.64
N SER A 273 -10.26 -17.23 8.89
CA SER A 273 -9.22 -18.26 8.69
C SER A 273 -8.45 -18.65 9.97
N GLY A 274 -8.61 -17.87 11.05
CA GLY A 274 -7.84 -18.00 12.28
C GLY A 274 -6.36 -17.61 12.14
N LYS A 275 -5.89 -17.22 10.96
CA LYS A 275 -4.49 -16.86 10.75
C LYS A 275 -4.17 -15.46 11.27
N ARG A 276 -3.01 -15.31 11.91
CA ARG A 276 -2.53 -14.04 12.47
C ARG A 276 -1.03 -13.89 12.27
N ILE A 277 -0.57 -12.64 12.21
CA ILE A 277 0.86 -12.31 12.30
C ILE A 277 1.30 -12.50 13.75
N ARG A 278 2.35 -13.31 13.94
CA ARG A 278 3.09 -13.43 15.19
C ARG A 278 4.48 -12.87 15.00
N ILE A 279 4.93 -12.04 15.94
CA ILE A 279 6.29 -11.52 15.96
C ILE A 279 7.16 -12.42 16.83
N VAL A 280 8.19 -12.99 16.24
CA VAL A 280 9.10 -13.96 16.86
C VAL A 280 10.50 -13.37 16.90
N THR A 281 11.14 -13.46 18.06
CA THR A 281 12.57 -13.15 18.20
C THR A 281 13.39 -14.36 17.78
N VAL A 282 14.26 -14.18 16.78
CA VAL A 282 15.22 -15.18 16.32
C VAL A 282 16.14 -15.58 17.48
N LYS A 283 16.28 -16.88 17.71
CA LYS A 283 17.17 -17.47 18.73
C LYS A 283 18.45 -18.01 18.10
N ALA A 284 19.44 -18.32 18.94
CA ALA A 284 20.64 -19.02 18.47
C ALA A 284 20.25 -20.38 17.84
N GLY A 285 20.75 -20.64 16.63
CA GLY A 285 20.44 -21.86 15.87
C GLY A 285 19.18 -21.78 15.01
N ASP A 286 18.38 -20.70 15.10
CA ASP A 286 17.28 -20.49 14.17
C ASP A 286 17.79 -20.20 12.76
N THR A 287 17.11 -20.76 11.77
CA THR A 287 17.37 -20.58 10.35
C THR A 287 16.09 -20.18 9.63
N ILE A 288 16.20 -19.65 8.42
CA ILE A 288 15.03 -19.43 7.55
C ILE A 288 14.21 -20.73 7.44
N ALA A 289 14.89 -21.87 7.25
CA ALA A 289 14.22 -23.16 7.12
C ALA A 289 13.51 -23.63 8.40
N SER A 290 14.07 -23.38 9.59
CA SER A 290 13.44 -23.79 10.85
C SER A 290 12.24 -22.93 11.21
N LEU A 291 12.31 -21.63 10.96
CA LEU A 291 11.21 -20.70 11.25
C LEU A 291 10.11 -20.78 10.19
N SER A 292 10.45 -20.95 8.91
CA SER A 292 9.44 -21.02 7.85
C SER A 292 8.50 -22.22 8.01
N ARG A 293 8.96 -23.36 8.54
CA ARG A 293 8.11 -24.53 8.84
C ARG A 293 6.97 -24.24 9.82
N GLN A 294 7.05 -23.13 10.57
CA GLN A 294 6.00 -22.71 11.51
C GLN A 294 4.89 -21.91 10.81
N MET A 295 5.07 -21.52 9.55
CA MET A 295 4.06 -20.81 8.77
C MET A 295 2.83 -21.70 8.58
N ALA A 296 1.65 -21.15 8.86
CA ALA A 296 0.35 -21.83 8.74
C ALA A 296 -0.12 -22.02 7.28
N TYR A 297 0.75 -22.59 6.45
CA TYR A 297 0.56 -22.89 5.03
C TYR A 297 1.18 -24.25 4.71
N ASP A 298 0.56 -25.00 3.81
CA ASP A 298 1.04 -26.34 3.40
C ASP A 298 2.08 -26.30 2.28
N ARG A 299 2.24 -25.13 1.63
CA ARG A 299 3.13 -24.93 0.47
C ARG A 299 3.78 -23.57 0.49
N LEU A 300 4.97 -23.50 -0.11
CA LEU A 300 5.76 -22.28 -0.26
C LEU A 300 6.03 -21.57 1.07
N GLN A 301 6.22 -22.34 2.16
CA GLN A 301 6.41 -21.79 3.50
C GLN A 301 7.67 -20.92 3.58
N ARG A 302 8.76 -21.35 2.92
CA ARG A 302 10.04 -20.64 2.90
C ARG A 302 9.92 -19.30 2.18
N GLU A 303 9.33 -19.32 0.99
CA GLU A 303 9.12 -18.17 0.11
C GLU A 303 8.19 -17.17 0.80
N ARG A 304 7.06 -17.63 1.36
CA ARG A 304 6.16 -16.79 2.16
C ARG A 304 6.87 -16.14 3.34
N PHE A 305 7.68 -16.90 4.08
CA PHE A 305 8.41 -16.36 5.22
C PHE A 305 9.42 -15.30 4.78
N MET A 306 10.17 -15.56 3.70
CA MET A 306 11.16 -14.63 3.17
C MET A 306 10.52 -13.34 2.65
N THR A 307 9.51 -13.47 1.79
CA THR A 307 8.76 -12.32 1.27
C THR A 307 8.16 -11.52 2.40
N LEU A 308 7.47 -12.13 3.36
CA LEU A 308 6.88 -11.40 4.48
C LEU A 308 7.91 -10.59 5.27
N ASN A 309 9.15 -11.06 5.38
CA ASN A 309 10.21 -10.45 6.19
C ASN A 309 11.24 -9.64 5.39
N ALA A 310 11.02 -9.42 4.08
CA ALA A 310 11.98 -8.79 3.18
C ALA A 310 13.39 -9.42 3.30
N LEU A 311 13.46 -10.75 3.19
CA LEU A 311 14.70 -11.51 3.29
C LEU A 311 15.09 -12.09 1.93
N GLU A 312 16.37 -11.93 1.59
CA GLU A 312 17.03 -12.60 0.48
C GLU A 312 17.26 -14.09 0.78
N GLU A 313 17.45 -14.91 -0.27
CA GLU A 313 17.55 -16.37 -0.15
C GLU A 313 18.70 -16.86 0.74
N GLU A 314 19.82 -16.15 0.69
CA GLU A 314 21.03 -16.46 1.44
C GLU A 314 21.16 -15.67 2.75
N ALA A 315 20.11 -14.92 3.14
CA ALA A 315 20.15 -14.09 4.34
C ALA A 315 20.35 -14.95 5.61
N GLN A 316 21.34 -14.58 6.41
CA GLN A 316 21.56 -15.19 7.73
C GLN A 316 20.72 -14.50 8.80
N LEU A 317 19.97 -15.29 9.57
CA LEU A 317 19.20 -14.77 10.69
C LEU A 317 20.10 -14.59 11.93
N ARG A 318 20.23 -13.35 12.39
CA ARG A 318 20.98 -13.03 13.59
C ARG A 318 20.08 -13.16 14.83
N PRO A 319 20.53 -13.80 15.92
CA PRO A 319 19.80 -13.83 17.18
C PRO A 319 19.41 -12.43 17.64
N GLY A 320 18.18 -12.27 18.12
CA GLY A 320 17.62 -10.98 18.54
C GLY A 320 16.86 -10.22 17.45
N ARG A 321 17.05 -10.55 16.16
CA ARG A 321 16.21 -10.01 15.08
C ARG A 321 14.75 -10.45 15.28
N LEU A 322 13.80 -9.58 14.97
CA LEU A 322 12.38 -9.93 14.95
C LEU A 322 11.97 -10.39 13.56
N VAL A 323 11.12 -11.41 13.48
CA VAL A 323 10.52 -11.87 12.22
C VAL A 323 9.02 -12.08 12.40
N LYS A 324 8.28 -11.88 11.33
CA LYS A 324 6.86 -12.17 11.19
C LYS A 324 6.69 -13.64 10.78
N ILE A 325 5.83 -14.35 11.48
CA ILE A 325 5.36 -15.70 11.13
C ILE A 325 3.83 -15.66 11.11
N VAL A 326 3.23 -16.24 10.08
CA VAL A 326 1.77 -16.45 10.03
C VAL A 326 1.45 -17.72 10.82
N THR A 327 0.71 -17.61 11.92
CA THR A 327 0.30 -18.76 12.75
C THR A 327 -1.22 -18.89 12.76
N ARG A 328 -1.75 -20.07 13.08
CA ARG A 328 -3.17 -20.20 13.48
C ARG A 328 -3.31 -19.83 14.95
N GLY A 329 -4.27 -18.96 15.25
CA GLY A 329 -4.71 -18.66 16.62
C GLY A 329 -5.59 -19.75 17.20
#